data_AF-A0A384JPP1-F1
#
_entry.id   AF-A0A384JPP1-F1
#
_cell.length_a   1.000
_cell.length_b   1.000
_cell.length_c   1.000
_cell.angle_alpha   90.00
_cell.angle_beta   90.00
_cell.angle_gamma   90.00
#
_symmetry.space_group_name_H-M   'P 1'
#
loop_
_entity.id
_entity.type
_entity.pdbx_description
1 polymer ?
#
loop_
_entity_poly.entity_id
_entity_poly.type
_entity_poly.pdbx_seq_one_letter_code
_entity_poly.pdbx_strand_id
1 'polypeptide(L)'
;MMYRVSRTVTTCFRKKPLRINIQYRSFTKFDSFGDTPIPASKQRFVPTSGTYPKGFLVGSTNVGIKPSGLSQPDLVLVTSEEQWETCGAAVLTKNEFPAPSVLVTRELIKESRGRGVRGVVANSWCANLLTGEKGLEDSRKMSKEAGMVLEEGSTKGKDPVMVMHTGKLVFWRITHLHRPK
;
A
#
# COMPACT_ATOMS: atom_id res chain seq x y z
N MET A 1 19.18 -12.02 5.41
CA MET A 1 20.30 -11.20 5.91
C MET A 1 20.60 -10.12 4.86
N MET A 2 20.26 -8.86 5.13
CA MET A 2 20.45 -7.73 4.19
C MET A 2 21.91 -7.25 4.23
N TYR A 3 22.59 -7.13 3.09
CA TYR A 3 23.88 -6.46 3.03
C TYR A 3 23.91 -5.35 1.98
N ARG A 4 24.56 -4.25 2.36
CA ARG A 4 24.71 -2.96 1.67
C ARG A 4 26.01 -2.97 0.89
N VAL A 5 25.95 -2.72 -0.42
CA VAL A 5 27.14 -2.40 -1.22
C VAL A 5 26.88 -1.05 -1.91
N SER A 6 27.85 -0.13 -1.84
CA SER A 6 27.75 1.21 -2.45
C SER A 6 28.92 1.41 -3.41
N ARG A 7 28.63 1.85 -4.64
CA ARG A 7 29.62 2.40 -5.58
C ARG A 7 29.04 3.65 -6.26
N THR A 8 29.91 4.61 -6.53
CA THR A 8 29.59 5.96 -7.05
C THR A 8 29.94 6.04 -8.53
N VAL A 9 29.04 6.54 -9.37
CA VAL A 9 29.33 6.86 -10.79
C VAL A 9 28.62 8.17 -11.16
N THR A 10 29.32 9.02 -11.92
CA THR A 10 28.91 10.40 -12.25
C THR A 10 28.67 10.54 -13.76
N THR A 11 27.52 11.08 -14.18
CA THR A 11 27.28 11.49 -15.59
C THR A 11 26.42 12.76 -15.69
N CYS A 12 26.67 13.58 -16.71
CA CYS A 12 26.15 14.96 -16.83
C CYS A 12 24.98 15.11 -17.83
N PHE A 13 23.96 15.90 -17.49
CA PHE A 13 23.04 16.51 -18.47
C PHE A 13 22.59 17.94 -18.04
N ARG A 14 22.31 18.80 -19.03
CA ARG A 14 22.43 20.28 -19.02
C ARG A 14 21.74 21.11 -17.90
N LYS A 15 22.54 22.06 -17.37
CA LYS A 15 22.29 23.47 -16.98
C LYS A 15 21.71 23.91 -15.62
N LYS A 16 21.42 23.03 -14.64
CA LYS A 16 21.52 23.36 -13.19
C LYS A 16 21.89 22.07 -12.42
N PRO A 17 22.90 22.07 -11.54
CA PRO A 17 23.28 20.87 -10.79
C PRO A 17 22.26 20.64 -9.67
N LEU A 18 21.14 19.98 -9.97
CA LEU A 18 20.37 19.30 -8.95
C LEU A 18 21.21 18.10 -8.52
N ARG A 19 21.85 18.20 -7.35
CA ARG A 19 22.46 17.05 -6.67
C ARG A 19 21.33 16.13 -6.22
N ILE A 20 20.81 15.34 -7.15
CA ILE A 20 20.00 14.19 -6.77
C ILE A 20 21.02 13.13 -6.36
N ASN A 21 21.23 13.00 -5.05
CA ASN A 21 21.92 11.83 -4.49
C ASN A 21 21.01 10.63 -4.76
N ILE A 22 21.04 10.09 -5.98
CA ILE A 22 20.31 8.86 -6.28
C ILE A 22 21.12 7.70 -5.75
N GLN A 23 20.91 7.54 -4.47
CA GLN A 23 21.45 6.50 -3.66
C GLN A 23 20.47 5.34 -3.90
N TYR A 24 20.90 4.20 -4.46
CA TYR A 24 20.03 3.02 -4.67
C TYR A 24 20.42 1.88 -3.71
N ARG A 25 19.47 0.98 -3.38
CA ARG A 25 19.77 -0.30 -2.70
C ARG A 25 19.54 -1.42 -3.71
N SER A 26 20.56 -2.26 -3.96
CA SER A 26 20.37 -3.50 -4.70
C SER A 26 19.82 -4.56 -3.76
N PHE A 27 18.67 -5.14 -4.10
CA PHE A 27 18.18 -6.35 -3.45
C PHE A 27 18.56 -7.55 -4.30
N THR A 28 18.99 -8.63 -3.64
CA THR A 28 19.48 -9.82 -4.35
C THR A 28 18.50 -10.98 -4.38
N LYS A 29 17.38 -10.96 -3.64
CA LYS A 29 16.31 -11.96 -3.77
C LYS A 29 15.07 -11.70 -2.92
N PHE A 30 13.89 -11.78 -3.54
CA PHE A 30 12.63 -12.16 -2.90
C PHE A 30 12.45 -13.66 -3.16
N ASP A 31 12.98 -14.51 -2.28
CA ASP A 31 12.97 -15.97 -2.53
C ASP A 31 11.74 -16.69 -1.99
N SER A 32 11.25 -16.21 -0.86
CA SER A 32 10.16 -16.86 -0.14
C SER A 32 9.53 -15.87 0.83
N PHE A 33 8.28 -16.15 1.20
CA PHE A 33 7.69 -15.59 2.41
C PHE A 33 7.54 -16.74 3.41
N GLY A 34 8.31 -16.70 4.50
CA GLY A 34 8.52 -17.85 5.37
C GLY A 34 9.17 -19.02 4.60
N ASP A 35 8.68 -20.24 4.85
CA ASP A 35 9.14 -21.47 4.19
C ASP A 35 8.45 -21.77 2.87
N THR A 36 7.44 -20.96 2.48
CA THR A 36 6.71 -21.16 1.22
C THR A 36 7.38 -20.44 0.06
N PRO A 37 7.83 -21.16 -0.99
CA PRO A 37 8.44 -20.55 -2.17
C PRO A 37 7.38 -19.79 -2.99
N ILE A 38 7.83 -18.76 -3.71
CA ILE A 38 6.96 -18.02 -4.62
C ILE A 38 6.47 -18.99 -5.72
N PRO A 39 5.15 -19.09 -5.97
CA PRO A 39 4.62 -19.98 -7.00
C PRO A 39 5.27 -19.71 -8.36
N ALA A 40 5.62 -20.77 -9.11
CA ALA A 40 6.34 -20.67 -10.38
C ALA A 40 5.67 -19.70 -11.38
N SER A 41 4.33 -19.70 -11.44
CA SER A 41 3.55 -18.79 -12.31
C SER A 41 3.71 -17.31 -11.96
N LYS A 42 4.10 -17.01 -10.72
CA LYS A 42 4.30 -15.64 -10.20
C LYS A 42 5.76 -15.19 -10.18
N GLN A 43 6.71 -16.13 -10.26
CA GLN A 43 8.14 -15.80 -10.24
C GLN A 43 8.53 -14.82 -11.35
N ARG A 44 7.90 -14.92 -12.53
CA ARG A 44 8.12 -13.99 -13.64
C ARG A 44 7.76 -12.52 -13.33
N PHE A 45 6.92 -12.27 -12.33
CA PHE A 45 6.52 -10.91 -11.92
C PHE A 45 7.39 -10.35 -10.80
N VAL A 46 8.25 -11.18 -10.20
CA VAL A 46 9.14 -10.78 -9.11
C VAL A 46 10.53 -10.58 -9.71
N PRO A 47 10.96 -9.33 -9.93
CA PRO A 47 12.30 -9.09 -10.45
C PRO A 47 13.35 -9.64 -9.47
N THR A 48 14.25 -10.47 -9.98
CA THR A 48 15.37 -11.05 -9.22
C THR A 48 16.47 -10.04 -8.94
N SER A 49 16.50 -8.95 -9.70
CA SER A 49 17.42 -7.83 -9.50
C SER A 49 16.74 -6.54 -9.96
N GLY A 50 17.14 -5.41 -9.38
CA GLY A 50 16.57 -4.12 -9.75
C GLY A 50 17.04 -2.99 -8.86
N THR A 51 16.66 -1.79 -9.27
CA THR A 51 17.03 -0.53 -8.64
C THR A 51 15.77 0.06 -8.01
N TYR A 52 15.68 0.01 -6.67
CA TYR A 52 14.52 0.51 -5.93
C TYR A 52 14.75 1.91 -5.36
N PRO A 53 13.69 2.75 -5.28
CA PRO A 53 13.79 4.05 -4.64
C PRO A 53 14.13 3.88 -3.15
N LYS A 54 14.99 4.76 -2.64
CA LYS A 54 15.28 4.83 -1.19
C LYS A 54 14.22 5.65 -0.46
N GLY A 55 14.25 5.56 0.87
CA GLY A 55 13.34 6.31 1.72
C GLY A 55 11.95 5.68 1.82
N PHE A 56 11.80 4.39 1.49
CA PHE A 56 10.54 3.67 1.63
C PHE A 56 10.72 2.40 2.48
N LEU A 57 9.83 2.24 3.45
CA LEU A 57 9.67 1.05 4.28
C LEU A 57 8.49 0.24 3.76
N VAL A 58 8.63 -1.08 3.84
CA VAL A 58 7.55 -2.02 3.54
C VAL A 58 7.45 -3.00 4.69
N GLY A 59 6.24 -3.12 5.25
CA GLY A 59 5.89 -4.12 6.25
C GLY A 59 4.68 -4.91 5.81
N SER A 60 4.65 -6.19 6.12
CA SER A 60 3.50 -7.06 5.85
C SER A 60 3.25 -7.99 7.02
N THR A 61 1.99 -8.27 7.32
CA THR A 61 1.61 -9.12 8.45
C THR A 61 0.33 -9.91 8.15
N ASN A 62 0.04 -10.87 9.01
CA ASN A 62 -1.18 -11.67 8.98
C ASN A 62 -2.14 -11.10 10.04
N VAL A 63 -3.25 -10.51 9.60
CA VAL A 63 -4.29 -9.95 10.47
C VAL A 63 -5.56 -10.82 10.57
N GLY A 64 -5.57 -11.97 9.89
CA GLY A 64 -6.65 -12.96 10.00
C GLY A 64 -7.83 -12.72 9.05
N ILE A 65 -7.62 -12.00 7.95
CA ILE A 65 -8.59 -11.93 6.84
C ILE A 65 -8.57 -13.25 6.08
N LYS A 66 -7.38 -13.84 5.90
CA LYS A 66 -7.22 -15.18 5.35
C LYS A 66 -7.55 -16.24 6.41
N PRO A 67 -8.09 -17.41 6.01
CA PRO A 67 -8.32 -18.53 6.93
C PRO A 67 -7.05 -18.95 7.68
N SER A 68 -7.24 -19.42 8.91
CA SER A 68 -6.17 -20.00 9.72
C SER A 68 -5.52 -21.18 8.98
N GLY A 69 -4.18 -21.20 8.96
CA GLY A 69 -3.39 -22.20 8.24
C GLY A 69 -2.71 -21.70 6.96
N LEU A 70 -3.04 -20.50 6.49
CA LEU A 70 -2.27 -19.84 5.44
C LEU A 70 -1.14 -18.99 6.05
N SER A 71 0.11 -19.30 5.68
CA SER A 71 1.30 -18.56 6.12
C SER A 71 1.42 -17.17 5.48
N GLN A 72 0.70 -16.92 4.38
CA GLN A 72 0.85 -15.71 3.57
C GLN A 72 0.23 -14.47 4.23
N PRO A 73 0.90 -13.31 4.18
CA PRO A 73 0.39 -12.07 4.74
C PRO A 73 -0.81 -11.60 3.97
N ASP A 74 -1.73 -10.96 4.69
CA ASP A 74 -2.98 -10.46 4.16
C ASP A 74 -3.14 -8.94 4.36
N LEU A 75 -2.18 -8.30 5.04
CA LEU A 75 -2.05 -6.86 5.14
C LEU A 75 -0.61 -6.43 4.78
N VAL A 76 -0.49 -5.32 4.06
CA VAL A 76 0.78 -4.67 3.75
C VAL A 76 0.66 -3.16 3.95
N LEU A 77 1.74 -2.55 4.43
CA LEU A 77 1.94 -1.11 4.53
C LEU A 77 3.23 -0.76 3.80
N VAL A 78 3.12 0.14 2.82
CA VAL A 78 4.26 0.78 2.16
C VAL A 78 4.24 2.24 2.57
N THR A 79 5.33 2.73 3.15
CA THR A 79 5.40 4.09 3.68
C THR A 79 6.74 4.73 3.40
N SER A 80 6.79 6.05 3.36
CA SER A 80 8.03 6.82 3.32
C SER A 80 8.68 6.86 4.72
N GLU A 81 10.00 6.65 4.75
CA GLU A 81 10.87 6.91 5.91
C GLU A 81 10.82 8.39 6.30
N GLU A 82 10.79 9.28 5.30
CA GLU A 82 10.76 10.73 5.48
C GLU A 82 9.33 11.25 5.66
N GLN A 83 9.17 12.24 6.54
CA GLN A 83 7.88 12.79 6.97
C GLN A 83 7.47 14.05 6.19
N TRP A 84 8.42 14.79 5.60
CA TRP A 84 8.24 16.19 5.21
C TRP A 84 8.18 16.46 3.69
N GLU A 85 8.47 15.47 2.84
CA GLU A 85 8.55 15.65 1.38
C GLU A 85 7.96 14.48 0.57
N THR A 86 6.76 14.04 0.94
CA THR A 86 6.07 12.98 0.18
C THR A 86 5.01 13.54 -0.75
N CYS A 87 4.92 12.91 -1.92
CA CYS A 87 3.88 13.19 -2.90
C CYS A 87 3.21 11.87 -3.30
N GLY A 88 1.89 11.90 -3.49
CA GLY A 88 1.10 10.76 -3.92
C GLY A 88 0.21 11.14 -5.10
N ALA A 89 0.07 10.21 -6.04
CA ALA A 89 -0.88 10.28 -7.13
C ALA A 89 -1.55 8.92 -7.30
N ALA A 90 -2.84 8.93 -7.64
CA ALA A 90 -3.61 7.70 -7.86
C ALA A 90 -4.47 7.85 -9.10
N VAL A 91 -4.43 6.82 -9.97
CA VAL A 91 -5.41 6.63 -11.04
C VAL A 91 -6.37 5.54 -10.56
N LEU A 92 -7.64 5.90 -10.46
CA LEU A 92 -8.66 5.07 -9.85
C LEU A 92 -9.64 4.58 -10.92
N THR A 93 -10.31 3.46 -10.64
CA THR A 93 -11.30 2.87 -11.56
C THR A 93 -12.43 3.86 -11.87
N LYS A 94 -12.92 3.80 -13.13
CA LYS A 94 -14.10 4.53 -13.61
C LYS A 94 -15.39 3.69 -13.53
N ASN A 95 -15.33 2.50 -12.97
CA ASN A 95 -16.49 1.63 -12.81
C ASN A 95 -17.61 2.32 -12.01
N GLU A 96 -18.87 2.02 -12.34
CA GLU A 96 -20.07 2.53 -11.66
C GLU A 96 -20.18 2.05 -10.21
N PHE A 97 -19.57 0.91 -9.89
CA PHE A 97 -19.52 0.34 -8.55
C PHE A 97 -18.10 0.38 -7.98
N PRO A 98 -17.56 1.56 -7.59
CA PRO A 98 -16.25 1.63 -6.97
C PRO A 98 -16.27 1.02 -5.56
N ALA A 99 -15.17 0.38 -5.17
CA ALA A 99 -14.97 -0.04 -3.79
C ALA A 99 -14.88 1.18 -2.86
N PRO A 100 -15.25 1.08 -1.58
CA PRO A 100 -15.11 2.18 -0.63
C PRO A 100 -13.66 2.67 -0.48
N SER A 101 -12.65 1.80 -0.61
CA SER A 101 -11.23 2.20 -0.64
C SER A 101 -10.90 3.17 -1.78
N VAL A 102 -11.56 3.01 -2.93
CA VAL A 102 -11.42 3.90 -4.08
C VAL A 102 -12.01 5.27 -3.76
N LEU A 103 -13.15 5.31 -3.08
CA LEU A 103 -13.78 6.57 -2.66
C LEU A 103 -12.91 7.31 -1.64
N VAL A 104 -12.44 6.62 -0.60
CA VAL A 104 -11.56 7.20 0.44
C VAL A 104 -10.26 7.73 -0.16
N THR A 105 -9.59 6.93 -1.01
CA THR A 105 -8.34 7.37 -1.65
C THR A 105 -8.56 8.55 -2.59
N ARG A 106 -9.71 8.62 -3.30
CA ARG A 106 -10.05 9.75 -4.18
C ARG A 106 -10.21 11.05 -3.38
N GLU A 107 -10.92 10.98 -2.27
CA GLU A 107 -11.13 12.12 -1.37
C GLU A 107 -9.81 12.58 -0.77
N LEU A 108 -9.02 11.66 -0.22
CA LEU A 108 -7.70 11.94 0.36
C LEU A 108 -6.76 12.63 -0.63
N ILE A 109 -6.68 12.18 -1.87
CA ILE A 109 -5.83 12.80 -2.90
C ILE A 109 -6.36 14.18 -3.29
N LYS A 110 -7.68 14.37 -3.36
CA LYS A 110 -8.30 15.66 -3.67
C LYS A 110 -8.04 16.70 -2.57
N GLU A 111 -8.17 16.31 -1.31
CA GLU A 111 -7.94 17.18 -0.14
C GLU A 111 -6.47 17.54 0.02
N SER A 112 -5.59 16.54 -0.03
CA SER A 112 -4.14 16.73 0.08
C SER A 112 -3.51 17.41 -1.13
N ARG A 113 -4.24 17.47 -2.27
CA ARG A 113 -3.69 17.84 -3.60
C ARG A 113 -2.43 17.03 -3.94
N GLY A 114 -2.39 15.78 -3.48
CA GLY A 114 -1.26 14.87 -3.64
C GLY A 114 -0.03 15.19 -2.79
N ARG A 115 -0.08 16.13 -1.84
CA ARG A 115 1.05 16.49 -0.97
C ARG A 115 0.93 15.83 0.41
N GLY A 116 2.05 15.39 0.97
CA GLY A 116 2.10 14.76 2.30
C GLY A 116 1.54 13.35 2.33
N VAL A 117 1.19 12.73 1.20
CA VAL A 117 0.71 11.34 1.15
C VAL A 117 1.87 10.42 1.52
N ARG A 118 1.82 9.82 2.70
CA ARG A 118 2.96 9.09 3.29
C ARG A 118 3.11 7.68 2.77
N GLY A 119 2.03 7.08 2.29
CA GLY A 119 2.08 5.68 1.91
C GLY A 119 0.75 5.10 1.47
N VAL A 120 0.73 3.78 1.42
CA VAL A 120 -0.42 2.95 1.06
C VAL A 120 -0.52 1.78 2.03
N VAL A 121 -1.69 1.59 2.62
CA VAL A 121 -2.07 0.36 3.31
C VAL A 121 -2.99 -0.45 2.40
N ALA A 122 -2.69 -1.73 2.23
CA ALA A 122 -3.46 -2.61 1.39
C ALA A 122 -3.70 -3.95 2.09
N ASN A 123 -4.94 -4.43 2.04
CA ASN A 123 -5.24 -5.81 2.41
C ASN A 123 -5.50 -6.67 1.17
N SER A 124 -5.44 -7.98 1.34
CA SER A 124 -5.78 -8.97 0.33
C SER A 124 -6.90 -9.90 0.81
N TRP A 125 -7.40 -10.75 -0.08
CA TRP A 125 -8.47 -11.73 0.14
C TRP A 125 -9.90 -11.18 0.26
N CYS A 126 -10.07 -9.97 0.80
CA CYS A 126 -11.35 -9.26 0.89
C CYS A 126 -11.33 -8.00 0.02
N ALA A 127 -12.21 -7.92 -0.98
CA ALA A 127 -12.30 -6.73 -1.83
C ALA A 127 -13.02 -5.55 -1.16
N ASN A 128 -13.75 -5.78 -0.06
CA ASN A 128 -14.61 -4.79 0.59
C ASN A 128 -15.44 -4.02 -0.46
N LEU A 129 -16.22 -4.71 -1.28
CA LEU A 129 -16.95 -4.11 -2.39
C LEU A 129 -18.45 -4.40 -2.21
N LEU A 130 -19.31 -3.40 -2.51
CA LEU A 130 -20.76 -3.44 -2.28
C LEU A 130 -21.16 -3.61 -0.80
N THR A 131 -20.39 -3.03 0.10
CA THR A 131 -20.55 -3.13 1.57
C THR A 131 -21.30 -1.94 2.21
N GLY A 132 -21.73 -0.97 1.40
CA GLY A 132 -22.45 0.22 1.86
C GLY A 132 -21.62 1.11 2.80
N GLU A 133 -22.31 1.86 3.67
CA GLU A 133 -21.68 2.84 4.57
C GLU A 133 -20.67 2.21 5.52
N LYS A 134 -20.94 0.98 6.00
CA LYS A 134 -20.04 0.28 6.90
C LYS A 134 -18.67 0.03 6.26
N GLY A 135 -18.65 -0.40 4.99
CA GLY A 135 -17.39 -0.63 4.28
C GLY A 135 -16.61 0.65 3.99
N LEU A 136 -17.30 1.78 3.86
CA LEU A 136 -16.69 3.10 3.76
C LEU A 136 -16.04 3.51 5.07
N GLU A 137 -16.73 3.36 6.19
CA GLU A 137 -16.19 3.62 7.52
C GLU A 137 -14.98 2.72 7.83
N ASP A 138 -15.06 1.44 7.49
CA ASP A 138 -13.94 0.50 7.67
C ASP A 138 -12.71 0.95 6.87
N SER A 139 -12.90 1.45 5.64
CA SER A 139 -11.80 1.99 4.81
C SER A 139 -11.21 3.27 5.40
N ARG A 140 -12.05 4.19 5.92
CA ARG A 140 -11.59 5.42 6.59
C ARG A 140 -10.80 5.12 7.85
N LYS A 141 -11.29 4.19 8.67
CA LYS A 141 -10.57 3.70 9.85
C LYS A 141 -9.23 3.10 9.48
N MET A 142 -9.18 2.23 8.47
CA MET A 142 -7.91 1.62 8.04
C MET A 142 -6.88 2.67 7.60
N SER A 143 -7.30 3.71 6.86
CA SER A 143 -6.44 4.85 6.49
C SER A 143 -5.93 5.59 7.74
N LYS A 144 -6.84 5.92 8.66
CA LYS A 144 -6.54 6.68 9.87
C LYS A 144 -5.60 5.93 10.81
N GLU A 145 -5.88 4.68 11.12
CA GLU A 145 -5.04 3.85 12.01
C GLU A 145 -3.66 3.64 11.38
N ALA A 146 -3.58 3.44 10.06
CA ALA A 146 -2.30 3.36 9.38
C ALA A 146 -1.51 4.68 9.48
N GLY A 147 -2.17 5.83 9.39
CA GLY A 147 -1.56 7.14 9.65
C GLY A 147 -1.07 7.30 11.09
N MET A 148 -1.87 6.90 12.08
CA MET A 148 -1.52 7.01 13.50
C MET A 148 -0.29 6.17 13.88
N VAL A 149 -0.16 4.96 13.33
CA VAL A 149 1.04 4.13 13.53
C VAL A 149 2.31 4.80 12.98
N LEU A 150 2.18 5.69 11.98
CA LEU A 150 3.30 6.48 11.48
C LEU A 150 3.58 7.74 12.32
N GLU A 151 2.58 8.23 13.07
CA GLU A 151 2.67 9.41 13.93
C GLU A 151 3.35 9.15 15.27
N GLU A 152 3.46 7.91 15.77
CA GLU A 152 4.18 7.61 17.02
C GLU A 152 5.67 8.02 17.00
N GLY A 153 6.19 8.53 15.87
CA GLY A 153 7.47 9.24 15.74
C GLY A 153 7.42 10.64 15.11
N SER A 154 6.25 11.29 14.99
CA SER A 154 6.07 12.61 14.33
C SER A 154 5.20 13.56 15.15
N THR A 155 5.60 14.84 15.26
CA THR A 155 4.95 15.83 16.14
C THR A 155 3.86 16.68 15.48
N LYS A 156 3.42 16.35 14.25
CA LYS A 156 2.48 17.21 13.50
C LYS A 156 1.49 16.44 12.62
N GLY A 157 0.30 16.17 13.16
CA GLY A 157 -0.94 15.97 12.40
C GLY A 157 -1.02 14.73 11.50
N LYS A 158 -2.26 14.27 11.28
CA LYS A 158 -2.56 12.97 10.66
C LYS A 158 -1.89 12.82 9.29
N ASP A 159 -0.93 11.91 9.21
CA ASP A 159 -0.27 11.51 7.97
C ASP A 159 -1.26 10.82 7.01
N PRO A 160 -1.57 11.39 5.82
CA PRO A 160 -2.52 10.78 4.90
C PRO A 160 -1.94 9.53 4.25
N VAL A 161 -2.59 8.39 4.49
CA VAL A 161 -2.23 7.07 3.93
C VAL A 161 -3.36 6.57 3.03
N MET A 162 -3.04 6.24 1.78
CA MET A 162 -4.01 5.69 0.83
C MET A 162 -4.41 4.26 1.21
N VAL A 163 -5.62 3.86 0.82
CA VAL A 163 -6.18 2.56 1.19
C VAL A 163 -6.51 1.75 -0.06
N MET A 164 -6.14 0.48 -0.05
CA MET A 164 -6.47 -0.46 -1.12
C MET A 164 -7.04 -1.77 -0.57
N HIS A 165 -8.01 -2.32 -1.30
CA HIS A 165 -8.59 -3.64 -1.02
C HIS A 165 -8.53 -4.51 -2.27
N THR A 166 -8.29 -5.79 -2.09
CA THR A 166 -8.36 -6.76 -3.19
C THR A 166 -8.77 -8.13 -2.68
N GLY A 167 -9.51 -8.88 -3.49
CA GLY A 167 -9.90 -10.25 -3.18
C GLY A 167 -11.29 -10.59 -3.66
N LYS A 168 -11.96 -11.48 -2.94
CA LYS A 168 -13.32 -11.87 -3.27
C LYS A 168 -14.29 -10.71 -2.97
N LEU A 169 -15.30 -10.56 -3.83
CA LEU A 169 -16.47 -9.76 -3.55
C LEU A 169 -17.09 -10.26 -2.24
N VAL A 170 -17.14 -9.39 -1.24
CA VAL A 170 -17.87 -9.69 -0.01
C VAL A 170 -19.33 -9.39 -0.28
N PHE A 171 -20.07 -10.40 -0.72
CA PHE A 171 -21.53 -10.33 -0.65
C PHE A 171 -21.91 -10.58 0.81
N TRP A 172 -22.01 -9.51 1.62
CA TRP A 172 -22.74 -9.63 2.87
C TRP A 172 -24.17 -9.95 2.47
N ARG A 173 -24.61 -11.16 2.83
CA ARG A 173 -25.95 -11.70 2.59
C ARG A 173 -26.96 -10.57 2.79
N ILE A 174 -27.74 -10.24 1.75
CA ILE A 174 -28.96 -9.42 1.90
C ILE A 174 -29.99 -10.27 2.66
N THR A 175 -29.71 -10.59 3.93
CA THR A 175 -30.75 -10.84 4.92
C THR A 175 -31.18 -9.46 5.35
N HIS A 176 -32.39 -9.06 4.95
CA HIS A 176 -33.22 -7.88 5.31
C HIS A 176 -33.91 -7.25 4.08
N LEU A 177 -33.93 -7.91 2.92
CA LEU A 177 -35.04 -7.69 1.98
C LEU A 177 -36.23 -8.51 2.50
N HIS A 178 -37.08 -7.86 3.28
CA HIS A 178 -38.40 -8.37 3.67
C HIS A 178 -39.10 -8.82 2.37
N ARG A 179 -39.29 -10.12 2.19
CA ARG A 179 -40.24 -10.61 1.19
C ARG A 179 -41.63 -10.27 1.73
N PRO A 180 -42.44 -9.44 1.05
CA PRO A 180 -43.85 -9.35 1.42
C PRO A 180 -44.48 -10.73 1.24
N LYS A 181 -45.28 -11.13 2.23
CA LYS A 181 -46.15 -12.31 2.15
C LYS A 181 -47.25 -12.09 1.11
#